data_AF-A0A7T1I6Q7-F1
#
_entry.id   AF-A0A7T1I6Q7-F1
#
_cell.length_a   1.000
_cell.length_b   1.000
_cell.length_c   1.000
_cell.angle_alpha   90.00
_cell.angle_beta   90.00
_cell.angle_gamma   90.00
#
_symmetry.space_group_name_H-M   'P 1'
#
loop_
_entity.id
_entity.type
_entity.pdbx_description
1 polymer ?
#
loop_
_entity_poly.entity_id
_entity_poly.type
_entity_poly.pdbx_seq_one_letter_code
_entity_poly.pdbx_strand_id
1 'polypeptide(L)'
;MFEMIPYERFRDTPAVRFYDITVPTSNARDLVVHSGPAISPPDDPETGAWQFYLHPHQEDNLLALHGGRTFYLVNLGWNYPFHIVRLQTGGDILRIPPGTFHRSVSDPNGSVVINQAVRDEGASVVREFRVYNSHDIPRLFATTSRTAPLPKLHGVRW
;
A
#
# COMPACT_ATOMS: atom_id res chain seq x y z
N MET A 1 -4.39 7.36 10.49
CA MET A 1 -3.22 6.46 10.38
C MET A 1 -3.64 5.27 9.53
N PHE A 2 -2.72 4.48 8.96
CA PHE A 2 -3.13 3.22 8.29
C PHE A 2 -3.75 2.25 9.30
N GLU A 3 -4.56 1.32 8.82
CA GLU A 3 -5.26 0.31 9.64
C GLU A 3 -5.12 -1.07 8.99
N MET A 4 -5.05 -2.11 9.83
CA MET A 4 -5.23 -3.50 9.41
C MET A 4 -6.64 -3.92 9.81
N ILE A 5 -7.48 -4.24 8.83
CA ILE A 5 -8.90 -4.49 9.04
C ILE A 5 -9.17 -5.97 8.82
N PRO A 6 -9.62 -6.70 9.86
CA PRO A 6 -9.99 -8.10 9.71
C PRO A 6 -11.26 -8.22 8.86
N TYR A 7 -11.47 -9.38 8.27
CA TYR A 7 -12.66 -9.71 7.50
C TYR A 7 -13.19 -11.10 7.86
N GLU A 8 -14.45 -11.38 7.51
CA GLU A 8 -15.14 -12.55 8.03
C GLU A 8 -14.84 -13.80 7.19
N ARG A 9 -14.51 -14.90 7.86
CA ARG A 9 -14.52 -16.25 7.27
C ARG A 9 -15.81 -16.95 7.69
N PHE A 10 -16.76 -17.07 6.78
CA PHE A 10 -18.12 -17.50 7.11
C PHE A 10 -18.42 -18.97 6.80
N ARG A 11 -17.58 -19.67 6.03
CA ARG A 11 -17.78 -21.10 5.71
C ARG A 11 -16.49 -21.82 5.34
N ASP A 12 -16.42 -23.09 5.73
CA ASP A 12 -15.35 -24.03 5.36
C ASP A 12 -15.91 -25.35 4.82
N THR A 13 -15.18 -25.93 3.87
CA THR A 13 -15.28 -27.33 3.46
C THR A 13 -13.86 -27.94 3.46
N PRO A 14 -13.67 -29.26 3.28
CA PRO A 14 -12.34 -29.88 3.36
C PRO A 14 -11.26 -29.22 2.50
N ALA A 15 -11.62 -28.61 1.36
CA ALA A 15 -10.66 -27.96 0.45
C ALA A 15 -11.05 -26.54 0.02
N VAL A 16 -12.13 -25.96 0.59
CA VAL A 16 -12.63 -24.64 0.19
C VAL A 16 -12.90 -23.79 1.42
N ARG A 17 -12.53 -22.52 1.33
CA ARG A 17 -12.76 -21.51 2.37
C ARG A 17 -13.52 -20.35 1.75
N PHE A 18 -14.50 -19.82 2.46
CA PHE A 18 -15.30 -18.68 2.02
C PHE A 18 -15.07 -17.50 2.95
N TYR A 19 -14.87 -16.34 2.33
CA TYR A 19 -14.58 -15.09 3.03
C TYR A 19 -15.51 -14.00 2.53
N ASP A 20 -16.06 -13.20 3.44
CA ASP A 20 -16.67 -11.92 3.12
C ASP A 20 -15.59 -10.85 3.27
N ILE A 21 -15.12 -10.34 2.14
CA ILE A 21 -14.07 -9.33 2.08
C ILE A 21 -14.65 -7.92 1.88
N THR A 22 -15.97 -7.75 2.01
CA THR A 22 -16.66 -6.49 1.68
C THR A 22 -16.12 -5.31 2.48
N VAL A 23 -15.76 -4.24 1.78
CA VAL A 23 -15.58 -2.90 2.37
C VAL A 23 -16.86 -2.11 2.09
N PRO A 24 -17.75 -1.89 3.08
CA PRO A 24 -19.10 -1.37 2.82
C PRO A 24 -19.15 -0.01 2.13
N THR A 25 -18.16 0.84 2.38
CA THR A 25 -18.06 2.20 1.81
C THR A 25 -17.40 2.23 0.42
N SER A 26 -16.87 1.10 -0.07
CA SER A 26 -16.12 1.06 -1.32
C SER A 26 -17.02 1.32 -2.53
N ASN A 27 -16.60 2.31 -3.33
CA ASN A 27 -17.26 2.70 -4.58
C ASN A 27 -16.38 2.45 -5.83
N ALA A 28 -15.17 1.92 -5.67
CA ALA A 28 -14.27 1.56 -6.76
C ALA A 28 -13.53 0.25 -6.47
N ARG A 29 -13.18 -0.51 -7.52
CA ARG A 29 -12.39 -1.74 -7.41
C ARG A 29 -11.28 -1.74 -8.45
N ASP A 30 -10.04 -1.76 -7.98
CA ASP A 30 -8.87 -1.89 -8.84
C ASP A 30 -8.25 -3.27 -8.65
N LEU A 31 -7.87 -3.91 -9.76
CA LEU A 31 -7.09 -5.14 -9.76
C LEU A 31 -5.64 -4.78 -10.08
N VAL A 32 -4.72 -5.15 -9.19
CA VAL A 32 -3.30 -4.86 -9.34
C VAL A 32 -2.51 -6.17 -9.40
N VAL A 33 -1.79 -6.36 -10.50
CA VAL A 33 -0.98 -7.56 -10.75
C VAL A 33 0.48 -7.15 -10.91
N HIS A 34 1.35 -7.78 -10.15
CA HIS A 34 2.80 -7.65 -10.30
C HIS A 34 3.41 -8.99 -10.66
N SER A 35 4.36 -8.97 -11.60
CA SER A 35 5.21 -10.11 -11.94
C SER A 35 6.55 -9.98 -11.21
N GLY A 36 6.97 -11.04 -10.53
CA GLY A 36 8.25 -11.06 -9.83
C GLY A 36 8.37 -10.02 -8.70
N PRO A 37 9.59 -9.69 -8.25
CA PRO A 37 9.83 -8.72 -7.19
C PRO A 37 9.77 -7.26 -7.72
N ALA A 38 8.64 -6.86 -8.27
CA ALA A 38 8.44 -5.54 -8.84
C ALA A 38 8.38 -4.43 -7.77
N ILE A 39 9.03 -3.31 -8.06
CA ILE A 39 8.95 -2.07 -7.28
C ILE A 39 7.92 -1.14 -7.94
N SER A 40 6.96 -0.62 -7.18
CA SER A 40 5.90 0.23 -7.70
C SER A 40 5.58 1.41 -6.76
N PRO A 41 5.72 2.67 -7.22
CA PRO A 41 6.36 3.06 -8.49
C PRO A 41 7.87 2.69 -8.48
N PRO A 42 8.53 2.55 -9.65
CA PRO A 42 9.96 2.26 -9.72
C PRO A 42 10.80 3.38 -9.09
N ASP A 43 12.07 3.10 -8.79
CA ASP A 43 12.99 4.16 -8.39
C ASP A 43 13.26 5.11 -9.57
N ASP A 44 13.61 6.34 -9.23
CA ASP A 44 14.01 7.33 -10.23
C ASP A 44 15.26 6.84 -10.97
N PRO A 45 15.25 6.75 -12.31
CA PRO A 45 16.32 6.09 -13.06
C PRO A 45 17.63 6.87 -13.06
N GLU A 46 17.58 8.19 -12.85
CA GLU A 46 18.78 9.05 -12.88
C GLU A 46 19.44 9.13 -11.50
N THR A 47 18.64 9.26 -10.45
CA THR A 47 19.13 9.51 -9.08
C THR A 47 19.11 8.27 -8.19
N GLY A 48 18.36 7.22 -8.57
CA GLY A 48 18.05 6.08 -7.71
C GLY A 48 17.15 6.45 -6.53
N ALA A 49 16.58 7.66 -6.52
CA ALA A 49 15.72 8.12 -5.45
C ALA A 49 14.41 7.33 -5.42
N TRP A 50 13.89 7.10 -4.22
CA TRP A 50 12.60 6.44 -4.09
C TRP A 50 11.49 7.31 -4.66
N GLN A 51 10.63 6.71 -5.48
CA GLN A 51 9.39 7.33 -5.89
C GLN A 51 8.20 6.77 -5.10
N PHE A 52 7.12 7.54 -5.03
CA PHE A 52 5.90 7.21 -4.30
C PHE A 52 4.66 7.65 -5.09
N TYR A 53 3.57 6.89 -4.97
CA TYR A 53 2.23 7.40 -5.29
C TYR A 53 1.68 8.18 -4.09
N LEU A 54 0.74 9.07 -4.35
CA LEU A 54 -0.04 9.77 -3.33
C LEU A 54 -1.46 9.96 -3.84
N HIS A 55 -2.42 9.43 -3.10
CA HIS A 55 -3.85 9.54 -3.39
C HIS A 55 -4.47 10.66 -2.53
N PRO A 56 -4.78 11.85 -3.06
CA PRO A 56 -5.36 12.94 -2.27
C PRO A 56 -6.85 12.76 -1.99
N HIS A 57 -7.58 12.05 -2.86
CA HIS A 57 -9.04 11.90 -2.83
C HIS A 57 -9.49 10.43 -2.85
N GLN A 58 -8.56 9.51 -2.63
CA GLN A 58 -8.82 8.08 -2.55
C GLN A 58 -8.23 7.49 -1.25
N GLU A 59 -9.06 6.75 -0.54
CA GLU A 59 -8.64 5.78 0.46
C GLU A 59 -8.50 4.40 -0.21
N ASP A 60 -7.39 3.72 0.07
CA ASP A 60 -7.19 2.35 -0.38
C ASP A 60 -7.59 1.35 0.69
N ASN A 61 -8.18 0.23 0.28
CA ASN A 61 -8.43 -0.94 1.12
C ASN A 61 -7.91 -2.18 0.38
N LEU A 62 -6.65 -2.53 0.65
CA LEU A 62 -5.87 -3.49 -0.12
C LEU A 62 -5.91 -4.88 0.50
N LEU A 63 -6.25 -5.89 -0.30
CA LEU A 63 -6.18 -7.31 0.08
C LEU A 63 -5.33 -8.09 -0.91
N ALA A 64 -4.34 -8.83 -0.41
CA ALA A 64 -3.57 -9.76 -1.24
C ALA A 64 -4.37 -11.03 -1.49
N LEU A 65 -4.64 -11.31 -2.77
CA LEU A 65 -5.29 -12.53 -3.24
C LEU A 65 -4.27 -13.62 -3.60
N HIS A 66 -3.06 -13.22 -4.00
CA HIS A 66 -1.95 -14.12 -4.25
C HIS A 66 -0.61 -13.44 -3.90
N GLY A 67 0.34 -14.21 -3.36
CA GLY A 67 1.64 -13.71 -2.93
C GLY A 67 1.53 -12.68 -1.80
N GLY A 68 2.37 -11.66 -1.86
CA GLY A 68 2.39 -10.55 -0.93
C GLY A 68 3.17 -9.35 -1.43
N ARG A 69 3.04 -8.25 -0.71
CA ARG A 69 3.72 -6.97 -0.95
C ARG A 69 4.20 -6.38 0.36
N THR A 70 5.39 -5.80 0.34
CA THR A 70 5.89 -4.95 1.42
C THR A 70 5.67 -3.50 1.03
N PHE A 71 4.79 -2.82 1.75
CA PHE A 71 4.46 -1.41 1.56
C PHE A 71 5.35 -0.52 2.42
N TYR A 72 5.77 0.60 1.86
CA TYR A 72 6.50 1.66 2.54
C TYR A 72 5.58 2.87 2.55
N LEU A 73 5.08 3.23 3.73
CA LEU A 73 4.08 4.26 3.94
C LEU A 73 4.73 5.45 4.64
N VAL A 74 4.63 6.62 4.02
CA VAL A 74 5.06 7.88 4.63
C VAL A 74 3.89 8.85 4.69
N ASN A 75 3.52 9.26 5.90
CA ASN A 75 2.56 10.34 6.10
C ASN A 75 3.15 11.36 7.07
N LEU A 76 3.47 12.54 6.54
CA LEU A 76 4.18 13.60 7.26
C LEU A 76 3.33 14.28 8.35
N GLY A 77 2.05 13.94 8.46
CA GLY A 77 1.14 14.38 9.52
C GLY A 77 0.99 13.39 10.67
N TRP A 78 1.56 12.18 10.59
CA TRP A 78 1.53 11.23 11.70
C TRP A 78 2.63 11.52 12.72
N ASN A 79 2.37 11.16 13.99
CA ASN A 79 3.37 11.25 15.07
C ASN A 79 4.64 10.46 14.75
N TYR A 80 4.49 9.32 14.06
CA TYR A 80 5.59 8.57 13.46
C TYR A 80 5.35 8.50 11.95
N PRO A 81 6.14 9.18 11.12
CA PRO A 81 5.76 9.38 9.74
C PRO A 81 6.04 8.16 8.86
N PHE A 82 6.98 7.29 9.22
CA PHE A 82 7.45 6.22 8.35
C PHE A 82 7.16 4.81 8.89
N HIS A 83 6.41 4.05 8.10
CA HIS A 83 5.97 2.70 8.41
C HIS A 83 6.28 1.75 7.26
N ILE A 84 6.72 0.53 7.57
CA ILE A 84 6.81 -0.56 6.60
C ILE A 84 5.81 -1.65 7.00
N VAL A 85 4.91 -1.99 6.09
CA VAL A 85 3.78 -2.87 6.34
C VAL A 85 3.80 -4.05 5.37
N ARG A 86 3.74 -5.26 5.90
CA ARG A 86 3.60 -6.48 5.11
C ARG A 86 2.13 -6.77 4.84
N LEU A 87 1.77 -6.84 3.57
CA LEU A 87 0.51 -7.40 3.09
C LEU A 87 0.79 -8.77 2.48
N GLN A 88 0.03 -9.79 2.88
CA GLN A 88 0.21 -11.15 2.37
C GLN A 88 -1.14 -11.86 2.25
N THR A 89 -1.20 -12.86 1.37
CA THR A 89 -2.41 -13.65 1.17
C THR A 89 -2.88 -14.27 2.49
N GLY A 90 -4.16 -14.11 2.80
CA GLY A 90 -4.77 -14.58 4.05
C GLY A 90 -4.49 -13.72 5.28
N GLY A 91 -3.79 -12.59 5.14
CA GLY A 91 -3.73 -11.53 6.15
C GLY A 91 -4.86 -10.52 5.99
N ASP A 92 -4.90 -9.53 6.88
CA ASP A 92 -5.94 -8.49 6.94
C ASP A 92 -5.92 -7.52 5.74
N ILE A 93 -7.00 -6.75 5.59
CA ILE A 93 -7.10 -5.65 4.62
C ILE A 93 -6.25 -4.48 5.12
N LEU A 94 -5.29 -4.02 4.32
CA LEU A 94 -4.52 -2.81 4.60
C LEU A 94 -5.29 -1.58 4.12
N ARG A 95 -5.79 -0.78 5.06
CA ARG A 95 -6.36 0.54 4.76
C ARG A 95 -5.30 1.62 4.77
N ILE A 96 -5.16 2.35 3.66
CA ILE A 96 -4.26 3.50 3.54
C ILE A 96 -5.10 4.77 3.37
N PRO A 97 -5.04 5.72 4.32
CA PRO A 97 -5.83 6.94 4.21
C PRO A 97 -5.23 7.90 3.16
N PRO A 98 -6.06 8.81 2.61
CA PRO A 98 -5.60 9.86 1.71
C PRO A 98 -4.44 10.69 2.29
N GLY A 99 -3.61 11.24 1.41
CA GLY A 99 -2.46 12.04 1.83
C GLY A 99 -1.28 11.22 2.36
N THR A 100 -1.26 9.90 2.11
CA THR A 100 -0.16 9.00 2.47
C THR A 100 0.67 8.65 1.23
N PHE A 101 1.94 9.03 1.24
CA PHE A 101 2.89 8.55 0.23
C PHE A 101 3.08 7.06 0.40
N HIS A 102 2.93 6.30 -0.67
CA HIS A 102 3.14 4.87 -0.62
C HIS A 102 3.85 4.33 -1.86
N ARG A 103 4.68 3.34 -1.61
CA ARG A 103 5.30 2.48 -2.62
C ARG A 103 5.33 1.06 -2.09
N SER A 104 5.59 0.09 -2.95
CA SER A 104 5.70 -1.30 -2.51
C SER A 104 6.70 -2.10 -3.32
N VAL A 105 7.13 -3.22 -2.74
CA VAL A 105 7.84 -4.29 -3.44
C VAL A 105 7.01 -5.56 -3.35
N SER A 106 6.73 -6.22 -4.48
CA SER A 106 6.06 -7.53 -4.48
C SER A 106 7.03 -8.67 -4.19
N ASP A 107 6.49 -9.83 -3.85
CA ASP A 107 7.27 -11.04 -3.60
C ASP A 107 8.03 -11.55 -4.84
N PRO A 108 9.04 -12.44 -4.67
CA PRO A 108 9.79 -12.99 -5.80
C PRO A 108 8.95 -13.65 -6.90
N ASN A 109 7.77 -14.17 -6.56
CA ASN A 109 6.82 -14.78 -7.52
C ASN A 109 5.68 -13.84 -7.94
N GLY A 110 5.78 -12.54 -7.63
CA GLY A 110 4.74 -11.57 -7.92
C GLY A 110 3.63 -11.52 -6.87
N SER A 111 2.60 -10.75 -7.19
CA SER A 111 1.42 -10.60 -6.33
C SER A 111 0.17 -10.25 -7.13
N VAL A 112 -0.99 -10.65 -6.60
CA VAL A 112 -2.30 -10.17 -7.05
C VAL A 112 -2.98 -9.51 -5.86
N VAL A 113 -3.36 -8.26 -6.02
CA VAL A 113 -4.01 -7.46 -4.98
C VAL A 113 -5.29 -6.86 -5.54
N ILE A 114 -6.36 -6.93 -4.75
CA ILE A 114 -7.56 -6.13 -4.98
C ILE A 114 -7.49 -4.88 -4.09
N ASN A 115 -7.81 -3.73 -4.68
CA ASN A 115 -8.05 -2.50 -3.94
C ASN A 115 -9.55 -2.20 -3.96
N GLN A 116 -10.19 -2.20 -2.79
CA GLN A 116 -11.57 -1.75 -2.63
C GLN A 116 -11.59 -0.26 -2.25
N ALA A 117 -11.25 0.58 -3.21
CA ALA A 117 -11.07 2.00 -3.00
C ALA A 117 -12.37 2.72 -2.61
N VAL A 118 -12.22 3.79 -1.83
CA VAL A 118 -13.25 4.79 -1.55
C VAL A 118 -12.77 6.11 -2.13
N ARG A 119 -13.48 6.63 -3.13
CA ARG A 119 -13.17 7.87 -3.84
C ARG A 119 -14.19 8.95 -3.50
N ASP A 120 -13.72 10.14 -3.14
CA ASP A 120 -14.59 11.31 -3.02
C ASP A 120 -14.81 12.01 -4.39
N GLU A 121 -15.62 13.08 -4.41
CA GLU A 121 -15.97 13.82 -5.63
C GLU A 121 -14.77 14.45 -6.35
N GLY A 122 -13.65 14.67 -5.66
CA GLY A 122 -12.41 15.22 -6.20
C GLY A 122 -11.50 14.19 -6.87
N ALA A 123 -11.83 12.89 -6.76
CA ALA A 123 -10.97 11.82 -7.25
C ALA A 123 -10.82 11.84 -8.79
N SER A 124 -9.57 11.70 -9.23
CA SER A 124 -9.23 11.56 -10.65
C SER A 124 -8.06 10.60 -10.81
N VAL A 125 -8.21 9.58 -11.66
CA VAL A 125 -7.16 8.57 -11.90
C VAL A 125 -5.79 9.22 -12.19
N VAL A 126 -5.76 10.28 -13.01
CA VAL A 126 -4.50 10.97 -13.33
C VAL A 126 -3.85 11.61 -12.09
N ARG A 127 -4.65 12.14 -11.17
CA ARG A 127 -4.15 12.80 -9.95
C ARG A 127 -3.81 11.80 -8.85
N GLU A 128 -4.65 10.78 -8.67
CA GLU A 128 -4.43 9.74 -7.66
C GLU A 128 -3.12 8.98 -7.97
N PHE A 129 -2.86 8.62 -9.22
CA PHE A 129 -1.67 7.86 -9.58
C PHE A 129 -0.45 8.72 -9.96
N ARG A 130 -0.42 9.99 -9.52
CA ARG A 130 0.75 10.84 -9.73
C ARG A 130 1.93 10.30 -8.93
N VAL A 131 3.09 10.25 -9.59
CA VAL A 131 4.36 9.84 -9.01
C VAL A 131 5.08 11.06 -8.43
N TYR A 132 5.62 10.89 -7.22
CA TYR A 132 6.39 11.90 -6.49
C TYR A 132 7.79 11.34 -6.20
N ASN A 133 8.82 12.07 -6.61
CA ASN A 133 10.21 11.71 -6.30
C ASN A 133 10.56 12.20 -4.88
N SER A 134 11.06 11.30 -4.04
CA SER A 134 11.44 11.63 -2.66
C SER A 134 12.54 12.69 -2.58
N HIS A 135 13.48 12.71 -3.52
CA HIS A 135 14.57 13.68 -3.56
C HIS A 135 14.07 15.12 -3.70
N ASP A 136 12.98 15.33 -4.44
CA ASP A 136 12.45 16.67 -4.73
C ASP A 136 11.57 17.24 -3.60
N ILE A 137 11.27 16.42 -2.59
CA ILE A 137 10.40 16.78 -1.46
C ILE A 137 11.23 16.71 -0.18
N PRO A 138 11.77 17.84 0.34
CA PRO A 138 12.74 17.83 1.43
C PRO A 138 12.31 17.06 2.68
N ARG A 139 11.03 17.17 3.08
CA ARG A 139 10.49 16.43 4.23
C ARG A 139 10.35 14.93 3.97
N LEU A 140 10.01 14.53 2.75
CA LEU A 140 9.94 13.11 2.36
C LEU A 140 11.34 12.52 2.32
N PHE A 141 12.28 13.20 1.65
CA PHE A 141 13.70 12.84 1.63
C PHE A 141 14.26 12.65 3.04
N ALA A 142 14.07 13.64 3.92
CA ALA A 142 14.57 13.57 5.30
C ALA A 142 13.94 12.43 6.12
N THR A 143 12.72 12.01 5.77
CA THR A 143 12.01 10.91 6.46
C THR A 143 12.47 9.54 5.98
N THR A 144 12.90 9.43 4.73
CA THR A 144 13.28 8.16 4.09
C THR A 144 14.80 8.00 3.93
N SER A 145 15.60 8.97 4.39
CA SER A 145 17.05 8.91 4.28
C SER A 145 17.64 7.85 5.22
N ARG A 146 18.86 7.41 4.92
CA ARG A 146 19.60 6.44 5.78
C ARG A 146 19.94 7.00 7.16
N THR A 147 19.90 8.32 7.34
CA THR A 147 20.17 8.99 8.61
C THR A 147 18.88 9.30 9.39
N ALA A 148 17.71 9.04 8.81
CA ALA A 148 16.42 9.20 9.45
C ALA A 148 16.19 8.13 10.54
N PRO A 149 15.27 8.37 11.50
CA PRO A 149 14.78 7.32 12.38
C PRO A 149 14.27 6.11 11.58
N LEU A 150 14.59 4.89 12.06
CA LEU A 150 14.19 3.65 11.40
C LEU A 150 12.66 3.55 11.26
N PRO A 151 12.11 3.02 10.17
CA PRO A 151 10.66 2.83 10.06
C PRO A 151 10.10 1.91 11.15
N LYS A 152 8.85 2.13 11.54
CA LYS A 152 8.11 1.13 12.33
C LYS A 152 7.70 -0.02 11.43
N LEU A 153 8.05 -1.24 11.83
CA LEU A 153 7.76 -2.46 11.07
C LEU A 153 6.46 -3.13 11.52
N HIS A 154 5.67 -3.61 10.56
CA HIS A 154 4.40 -4.30 10.79
C HIS A 154 4.35 -5.55 9.93
N GLY A 155 4.46 -6.73 10.54
CA GLY A 155 4.44 -8.02 9.83
C GLY A 155 5.69 -8.31 8.99
N VAL A 156 6.76 -7.52 9.14
CA VAL A 156 8.06 -7.72 8.48
C VAL A 156 9.06 -8.24 9.51
N ARG A 157 9.92 -9.20 9.11
CA ARG A 157 11.08 -9.64 9.89
C ARG A 157 12.35 -9.12 9.20
N TRP A 158 13.33 -8.69 9.99
CA TRP A 158 14.66 -8.32 9.51
C TRP A 158 15.41 -9.53 8.98
#